data_AF-A0A660YJ68-F1
#
_entry.id   AF-A0A660YJ68-F1
#
_cell.length_a   1.000
_cell.length_b   1.000
_cell.length_c   1.000
_cell.angle_alpha   90.00
_cell.angle_beta   90.00
_cell.angle_gamma   90.00
#
_symmetry.space_group_name_H-M   'P 1'
#
loop_
_entity.id
_entity.type
_entity.pdbx_description
1 polymer ?
#
loop_
_entity_poly.entity_id
_entity_poly.type
_entity_poly.pdbx_seq_one_letter_code
_entity_poly.pdbx_strand_id
1 'polypeptide(L)'
;MTAAAVIIAKKSRQIINAFIKAGATSPADAKSFQEMGITDNLIFEIKKLEGVIVRTGQDRFYLDIDRHRKVKRNALLIVFAVLVVVMVISLYLNGVRI
;
A
#
# COMPACT_ATOMS: atom_id res chain seq x y z
N MET A 1 8.98 15.86 -0.10
CA MET A 1 8.11 14.88 0.59
C MET A 1 7.52 15.57 1.81
N THR A 2 6.20 15.61 1.97
CA THR A 2 5.56 16.27 3.13
C THR A 2 5.66 15.39 4.38
N ALA A 3 5.70 15.98 5.57
CA ALA A 3 5.79 15.25 6.85
C ALA A 3 4.65 14.21 7.00
N ALA A 4 3.44 14.54 6.53
CA ALA A 4 2.30 13.63 6.51
C ALA A 4 2.56 12.36 5.68
N ALA A 5 3.17 12.48 4.50
CA ALA A 5 3.48 11.34 3.64
C ALA A 5 4.50 10.38 4.32
N VAL A 6 5.45 10.94 5.06
CA VAL A 6 6.45 10.15 5.82
C VAL A 6 5.77 9.37 6.95
N ILE A 7 4.85 10.00 7.69
CA ILE A 7 4.12 9.35 8.79
C ILE A 7 3.25 8.20 8.27
N ILE A 8 2.53 8.42 7.16
CA ILE A 8 1.68 7.39 6.52
C ILE A 8 2.55 6.22 6.05
N ALA A 9 3.68 6.50 5.38
CA ALA A 9 4.61 5.47 4.93
C ALA A 9 5.18 4.65 6.11
N LYS A 10 5.52 5.31 7.23
CA LYS A 10 6.00 4.66 8.45
C LYS A 10 4.94 3.72 9.03
N LYS A 11 3.70 4.20 9.21
CA LYS A 11 2.60 3.37 9.73
C LYS A 11 2.26 2.20 8.80
N SER A 12 2.26 2.41 7.49
CA SER A 12 2.04 1.32 6.53
C SER A 12 3.10 0.22 6.64
N ARG A 13 4.38 0.59 6.80
CA ARG A 13 5.45 -0.39 7.04
C ARG A 13 5.28 -1.11 8.37
N GLN A 14 4.85 -0.42 9.43
CA GLN A 14 4.62 -1.03 10.74
C GLN A 14 3.54 -2.12 10.67
N ILE A 15 2.42 -1.85 10.00
CA ILE A 15 1.35 -2.85 9.80
C ILE A 15 1.89 -4.06 9.06
N ILE A 16 2.55 -3.86 7.91
CA ILE A 16 3.09 -4.97 7.10
C ILE A 16 4.09 -5.80 7.91
N ASN A 17 4.99 -5.13 8.63
CA ASN A 17 5.97 -5.82 9.47
C ASN A 17 5.32 -6.60 10.62
N ALA A 18 4.19 -6.12 11.16
CA ALA A 18 3.45 -6.86 12.18
C ALA A 18 2.88 -8.17 11.62
N PHE A 19 2.28 -8.14 10.41
CA PHE A 19 1.83 -9.35 9.72
C PHE A 19 2.97 -10.33 9.43
N ILE A 20 4.11 -9.84 8.95
CA ILE A 20 5.30 -10.67 8.69
C ILE A 20 5.85 -11.28 9.98
N LYS A 21 6.00 -10.49 11.05
CA LYS A 21 6.48 -10.98 12.36
C LYS A 21 5.53 -12.00 12.98
N ALA A 22 4.24 -11.83 12.76
CA ALA A 22 3.23 -12.77 13.22
C ALA A 22 3.14 -14.04 12.36
N GLY A 23 3.82 -14.09 11.19
CA GLY A 23 3.74 -15.18 10.24
C GLY A 23 2.44 -15.23 9.43
N ALA A 24 1.59 -14.20 9.53
CA ALA A 24 0.29 -14.14 8.88
C ALA A 24 0.42 -13.71 7.41
N THR A 25 1.12 -14.52 6.61
CA THR A 25 1.45 -14.24 5.20
C THR A 25 0.79 -15.21 4.22
N SER A 26 -0.03 -16.13 4.72
CA SER A 26 -0.78 -17.09 3.91
C SER A 26 -2.18 -17.28 4.51
N PRO A 27 -3.16 -17.79 3.74
CA PRO A 27 -4.49 -18.10 4.27
C PRO A 27 -4.45 -19.11 5.42
N ALA A 28 -3.51 -20.07 5.39
CA ALA A 28 -3.36 -21.08 6.43
C ALA A 28 -2.84 -20.50 7.75
N ASP A 29 -2.04 -19.43 7.66
CA ASP A 29 -1.42 -18.76 8.80
C ASP A 29 -2.18 -17.49 9.21
N ALA A 30 -3.42 -17.31 8.77
CA ALA A 30 -4.19 -16.12 9.03
C ALA A 30 -4.44 -15.94 10.54
N LYS A 31 -4.23 -14.71 11.02
CA LYS A 31 -4.33 -14.35 12.44
C LYS A 31 -5.33 -13.24 12.68
N SER A 32 -5.89 -13.20 13.88
CA SER A 32 -6.76 -12.10 14.29
C SER A 32 -5.96 -10.86 14.67
N PHE A 33 -6.58 -9.68 14.65
CA PHE A 33 -5.89 -8.44 15.06
C PHE A 33 -5.48 -8.45 16.53
N GLN A 34 -6.29 -9.10 17.38
CA GLN A 34 -6.03 -9.24 18.80
C GLN A 34 -4.74 -10.05 19.03
N GLU A 35 -4.53 -11.12 18.26
CA GLU A 35 -3.32 -11.93 18.30
C GLU A 35 -2.07 -11.17 17.81
N MET A 36 -2.24 -10.18 16.92
CA MET A 36 -1.14 -9.40 16.33
C MET A 36 -0.88 -8.05 17.03
N GLY A 37 -1.73 -7.64 17.98
CA GLY A 37 -1.63 -6.34 18.64
C GLY A 37 -1.81 -5.15 17.68
N ILE A 38 -2.53 -5.33 16.58
CA ILE A 38 -2.76 -4.29 15.56
C ILE A 38 -4.10 -3.62 15.85
N THR A 39 -4.11 -2.30 16.01
CA THR A 39 -5.34 -1.52 16.11
C THR A 39 -5.90 -1.25 14.72
N ASP A 40 -7.20 -1.46 14.55
CA ASP A 40 -7.94 -1.05 13.36
C ASP A 40 -7.75 0.46 13.14
N ASN A 41 -7.32 0.81 11.93
CA ASN A 41 -7.04 2.19 11.56
C ASN A 41 -7.22 2.39 10.05
N LEU A 42 -7.31 3.65 9.64
CA LEU A 42 -7.58 4.02 8.25
C LEU A 42 -6.59 3.40 7.23
N ILE A 43 -5.34 3.16 7.63
CA ILE A 43 -4.33 2.52 6.75
C ILE A 43 -4.61 1.04 6.56
N PHE A 44 -5.15 0.36 7.58
CA PHE A 44 -5.59 -1.02 7.46
C PHE A 44 -6.73 -1.14 6.44
N GLU A 45 -7.77 -0.31 6.54
CA GLU A 45 -8.89 -0.33 5.59
C GLU A 45 -8.41 -0.03 4.16
N ILE A 46 -7.46 0.90 3.97
CA ILE A 46 -6.83 1.14 2.67
C ILE A 46 -6.14 -0.13 2.14
N LYS A 47 -5.37 -0.84 2.98
CA LYS A 47 -4.66 -2.06 2.58
C LYS A 47 -5.59 -3.23 2.28
N LYS A 48 -6.75 -3.28 2.95
CA LYS A 48 -7.83 -4.23 2.67
C LYS A 48 -8.51 -3.93 1.33
N LEU A 49 -8.80 -2.67 1.04
CA LEU A 49 -9.33 -2.24 -0.26
C LEU A 49 -8.36 -2.51 -1.42
N GLU A 50 -7.05 -2.35 -1.20
CA GLU A 50 -6.01 -2.72 -2.18
C GLU A 50 -5.88 -4.25 -2.39
N GLY A 51 -6.54 -5.05 -1.55
CA GLY A 51 -6.45 -6.52 -1.52
C GLY A 51 -5.11 -7.03 -0.96
N VAL A 52 -4.33 -6.16 -0.32
CA VAL A 52 -3.03 -6.51 0.28
C VAL A 52 -3.22 -7.26 1.60
N ILE A 53 -4.23 -6.88 2.38
CA ILE A 53 -4.65 -7.62 3.56
C ILE A 53 -5.99 -8.27 3.24
N VAL A 54 -6.03 -9.59 3.33
CA VAL A 54 -7.18 -10.39 2.93
C VAL A 54 -7.79 -11.05 4.16
N ARG A 55 -9.12 -10.90 4.29
CA ARG A 55 -9.90 -11.56 5.35
C ARG A 55 -10.14 -13.02 4.96
N THR A 56 -9.77 -13.92 5.84
CA THR A 56 -10.27 -15.31 5.86
C THR A 56 -11.41 -15.38 6.87
N GLY A 57 -12.24 -16.42 6.81
CA GLY A 57 -13.37 -16.58 7.74
C GLY A 57 -12.98 -16.37 9.21
N GLN A 58 -13.98 -16.06 10.05
CA GLN A 58 -13.81 -15.85 11.50
C GLN A 58 -12.86 -14.68 11.87
N ASP A 59 -12.89 -13.60 11.10
CA ASP A 59 -12.16 -12.35 11.43
C ASP A 59 -10.63 -12.50 11.51
N ARG A 60 -10.11 -13.44 10.72
CA ARG A 60 -8.67 -13.67 10.56
C ARG A 60 -8.19 -13.01 9.29
N PHE A 61 -6.97 -12.48 9.32
CA PHE A 61 -6.39 -11.74 8.22
C PHE A 61 -5.01 -12.27 7.90
N TYR A 62 -4.66 -12.26 6.61
CA TYR A 62 -3.30 -12.52 6.14
C TYR A 62 -2.85 -11.44 5.17
N LEU A 63 -1.54 -11.29 5.06
CA LEU A 63 -0.87 -10.43 4.11
C LEU A 63 -0.58 -11.20 2.82
N ASP A 64 -1.18 -10.79 1.71
CA ASP A 64 -0.81 -11.27 0.38
C ASP A 64 0.45 -10.53 -0.10
N ILE A 65 1.59 -11.22 -0.01
CA ILE A 65 2.91 -10.67 -0.36
C ILE A 65 2.99 -10.34 -1.86
N ASP A 66 2.41 -11.18 -2.70
CA ASP A 66 2.43 -11.01 -4.15
C ASP A 66 1.59 -9.80 -4.57
N ARG A 67 0.41 -9.66 -3.97
CA ARG A 67 -0.43 -8.47 -4.16
C ARG A 67 0.27 -7.22 -3.65
N HIS A 68 0.92 -7.27 -2.48
CA HIS A 68 1.68 -6.14 -1.94
C HIS A 68 2.76 -5.66 -2.91
N ARG A 69 3.50 -6.60 -3.52
CA ARG A 69 4.55 -6.29 -4.51
C ARG A 69 3.96 -5.69 -5.79
N LYS A 70 2.82 -6.22 -6.28
CA LYS A 70 2.12 -5.69 -7.47
C LYS A 70 1.60 -4.27 -7.24
N VAL A 71 0.94 -4.01 -6.11
CA VAL A 71 0.41 -2.68 -5.77
C VAL A 71 1.52 -1.63 -5.70
N LYS A 72 2.65 -1.95 -5.07
CA LYS A 72 3.83 -1.06 -5.04
C LYS A 72 4.37 -0.74 -6.43
N ARG A 73 4.46 -1.74 -7.31
CA ARG A 73 4.94 -1.53 -8.70
C ARG A 73 3.98 -0.69 -9.50
N ASN A 74 2.67 -0.97 -9.41
CA ASN A 74 1.65 -0.23 -10.15
C ASN A 74 1.59 1.24 -9.71
N ALA A 75 1.68 1.51 -8.40
CA ALA A 75 1.71 2.89 -7.89
C ALA A 75 2.89 3.68 -8.46
N LEU A 76 4.09 3.08 -8.54
CA LEU A 76 5.26 3.72 -9.15
C LEU A 76 5.06 3.99 -10.64
N LEU A 77 4.47 3.04 -11.37
CA LEU A 77 4.18 3.20 -12.79
C LEU A 77 3.14 4.31 -13.05
N ILE A 78 2.10 4.40 -12.22
CA ILE A 78 1.09 5.46 -12.31
C ILE A 78 1.74 6.83 -12.05
N VAL A 79 2.54 6.96 -10.99
CA VAL A 79 3.26 8.20 -10.68
C VAL A 79 4.18 8.59 -11.84
N PHE A 80 4.92 7.63 -12.39
CA PHE A 80 5.79 7.86 -13.55
C PHE A 80 5.00 8.31 -14.77
N ALA A 81 3.89 7.64 -15.10
CA ALA A 81 3.02 8.01 -16.21
C ALA A 81 2.46 9.43 -16.05
N VAL A 82 2.00 9.80 -14.85
CA VAL A 82 1.53 11.16 -14.55
C VAL A 82 2.65 12.17 -14.74
N LEU A 83 3.88 11.89 -14.27
CA LEU A 83 5.02 12.78 -14.47
C LEU A 83 5.37 12.96 -15.95
N VAL A 84 5.32 11.88 -16.75
CA VAL A 84 5.54 11.95 -18.20
C VAL A 84 4.48 12.81 -18.87
N VAL A 85 3.20 12.62 -18.53
CA VAL A 85 2.10 13.44 -19.08
C VAL A 85 2.28 14.91 -18.73
N VAL A 86 2.60 15.24 -17.47
CA VAL A 86 2.87 16.62 -17.04
C VAL A 86 4.07 17.20 -17.77
N MET A 87 5.13 16.43 -17.97
CA MET A 87 6.33 16.85 -18.69
C MET A 87 6.04 17.14 -20.16
N VAL A 88 5.28 16.28 -20.85
CA VAL A 88 4.86 16.49 -22.25
C VAL A 88 3.98 17.73 -22.38
N ILE A 89 3.01 17.91 -21.49
CA ILE A 89 2.14 19.11 -21.48
C ILE A 89 3.00 20.36 -21.25
N SER A 90 3.93 20.32 -20.31
CA SER A 90 4.83 21.45 -20.04
C SER A 90 5.71 21.78 -21.25
N LEU A 91 6.29 20.77 -21.91
CA LEU A 91 7.07 20.96 -23.13
C LEU A 91 6.23 21.53 -24.27
N TYR A 92 5.00 21.04 -24.44
CA TYR A 92 4.08 21.56 -25.45
C TYR A 92 3.72 23.02 -25.19
N LEU A 93 3.35 23.38 -23.96
CA LEU A 93 3.01 24.76 -23.57
C LEU A 93 4.21 25.72 -23.71
N ASN A 94 5.42 25.24 -23.43
CA ASN A 94 6.63 26.05 -23.59
C ASN A 94 7.12 26.12 -25.05
N GLY A 95 6.92 25.06 -25.84
CA GLY A 95 7.30 24.98 -27.25
C GLY A 95 6.34 25.70 -28.20
N VAL A 96 5.07 25.87 -27.82
CA VAL A 96 4.08 26.69 -28.54
C VAL A 96 4.31 28.20 -28.33
N ARG A 97 5.23 28.58 -27.44
CA ARG A 97 5.52 29.96 -27.04
C ARG A 97 6.68 30.61 -27.81
N ILE A 98 7.03 30.09 -28.99
CA ILE A 98 8.06 30.62 -29.90
C ILE A 98 7.41 31.04 -31.22
#